data_AF-U1GJQ0-F1
#
_entry.id   AF-U1GJQ0-F1
#
_cell.length_a   1.000
_cell.length_b   1.000
_cell.length_c   1.000
_cell.angle_alpha   90.00
_cell.angle_beta   90.00
_cell.angle_gamma   90.00
#
_symmetry.space_group_name_H-M   'P 1'
#
loop_
_entity.id
_entity.type
_entity.pdbx_description
1 polymer ?
#
loop_
_entity_poly.entity_id
_entity_poly.type
_entity_poly.pdbx_seq_one_letter_code
_entity_poly.pdbx_strand_id
1 'polypeptide(L)'
;LNTATEFVNNTNKIGDEIYYRIEKNEQNIYLKHKKASDCDNISCIKTSEIDVDRLSVPKTKEEAEQLARLYVHGIMNQSDEDRTIGAIQYGGKEYLNNDTLIVRRAYSSLPAELTFTIFERLRGGLDMPSIFGASNASRDQAKIWGLVDEYNRQNPTNQVNLSPVNHSLGASGTKNAMNWAKHEGMSFKNTTLNAYIVGTSYPITNDTLGSKLTGGLYDKGYTETAAGLFRDGSVEYASAPRDIVATGINLPFVPGDLSIGIGNTNTTGNNSVGIPLWDMIMGHHTKAYYRDEEAIKFISPQKSEEIINYQKNIWGKVGPKTERINFNREIFLNNEAGKKQ
;
A
#
# COMPACT_ATOMS: atom_id res chain seq x y z
N LEU A 1 24.82 -7.96 15.71
CA LEU A 1 26.10 -7.21 15.66
C LEU A 1 26.58 -7.03 14.21
N ASN A 2 26.73 -8.09 13.41
CA ASN A 2 27.22 -7.97 12.02
C ASN A 2 26.41 -7.03 11.12
N THR A 3 25.08 -7.07 11.12
CA THR A 3 24.24 -6.20 10.27
C THR A 3 24.32 -4.71 10.64
N ALA A 4 24.43 -4.39 11.93
CA ALA A 4 24.55 -3.01 12.39
C ALA A 4 25.94 -2.42 12.09
N THR A 5 26.99 -3.22 12.25
CA THR A 5 28.36 -2.83 11.87
C THR A 5 28.51 -2.71 10.35
N GLU A 6 27.89 -3.59 9.57
CA GLU A 6 27.86 -3.55 8.11
C GLU A 6 27.06 -2.34 7.59
N PHE A 7 25.99 -1.95 8.27
CA PHE A 7 25.20 -0.75 7.98
C PHE A 7 26.02 0.54 8.18
N VAL A 8 26.73 0.68 9.31
CA VAL A 8 27.56 1.87 9.62
C VAL A 8 28.76 1.95 8.67
N ASN A 9 29.39 0.82 8.35
CA ASN A 9 30.57 0.81 7.48
C ASN A 9 30.25 1.04 6.00
N ASN A 10 29.00 0.83 5.58
CA ASN A 10 28.57 0.95 4.18
C ASN A 10 27.45 1.98 3.96
N THR A 11 27.22 2.90 4.91
CA THR A 11 26.07 3.82 4.84
C THR A 11 26.01 4.61 3.53
N ASN A 12 27.14 5.09 3.01
CA ASN A 12 27.19 5.79 1.73
C ASN A 12 26.79 4.88 0.55
N LYS A 13 27.27 3.64 0.54
CA LYS A 13 26.95 2.65 -0.51
C LYS A 13 25.48 2.25 -0.47
N ILE A 14 24.92 2.07 0.73
CA ILE A 14 23.48 1.81 0.94
C ILE A 14 22.66 3.03 0.48
N GLY A 15 23.13 4.25 0.77
CA GLY A 15 22.52 5.49 0.31
C GLY A 15 22.46 5.60 -1.22
N ASP A 16 23.59 5.36 -1.90
CA ASP A 16 23.64 5.34 -3.37
C ASP A 16 22.75 4.26 -3.96
N GLU A 17 22.71 3.08 -3.34
CA GLU A 17 21.86 1.97 -3.74
C GLU A 17 20.38 2.35 -3.66
N ILE A 18 19.95 2.92 -2.54
CA ILE A 18 18.58 3.43 -2.37
C ILE A 18 18.28 4.52 -3.39
N TYR A 19 19.16 5.51 -3.52
CA TYR A 19 18.91 6.66 -4.38
C TYR A 19 18.82 6.25 -5.84
N TYR A 20 19.83 5.57 -6.39
CA TYR A 20 19.89 5.27 -7.81
C TYR A 20 19.02 4.09 -8.22
N ARG A 21 18.91 3.05 -7.39
CA ARG A 21 18.20 1.83 -7.78
C ARG A 21 16.76 1.78 -7.28
N ILE A 22 16.40 2.47 -6.21
CA ILE A 22 15.04 2.43 -5.66
C ILE A 22 14.30 3.74 -5.96
N GLU A 23 14.88 4.90 -5.60
CA GLU A 23 14.20 6.18 -5.74
C GLU A 23 14.19 6.73 -7.16
N LYS A 24 15.30 6.59 -7.88
CA LYS A 24 15.50 7.08 -9.25
C LYS A 24 15.34 6.01 -10.32
N ASN A 25 14.84 4.84 -9.95
CA ASN A 25 14.54 3.79 -10.90
C ASN A 25 13.63 4.32 -12.03
N GLU A 26 13.94 3.91 -13.25
CA GLU A 26 13.13 4.11 -14.43
C GLU A 26 12.27 2.85 -14.62
N GLN A 27 11.05 2.96 -15.16
CA GLN A 27 10.07 1.87 -15.24
C GLN A 27 9.56 1.36 -13.89
N ASN A 28 8.84 2.21 -13.17
CA ASN A 28 8.28 1.90 -11.85
C ASN A 28 6.86 1.33 -11.89
N ILE A 29 6.28 1.17 -13.08
CA ILE A 29 4.93 0.64 -13.23
C ILE A 29 4.91 -0.27 -14.44
N TYR A 30 4.36 -1.47 -14.26
CA TYR A 30 4.06 -2.39 -15.34
C TYR A 30 2.61 -2.85 -15.26
N LEU A 31 2.08 -3.34 -16.37
CA LEU A 31 0.75 -3.89 -16.46
C LEU A 31 0.77 -5.39 -16.24
N LYS A 32 -0.06 -5.86 -15.33
CA LYS A 32 -0.51 -7.25 -15.31
C LYS A 32 -1.80 -7.35 -16.10
N HIS A 33 -1.86 -8.29 -17.05
CA HIS A 33 -3.08 -8.54 -17.83
C HIS A 33 -4.03 -9.50 -17.12
N LYS A 34 -5.33 -9.38 -17.38
CA LYS A 34 -6.35 -10.34 -16.92
C LYS A 34 -5.98 -11.77 -17.27
N LYS A 35 -6.34 -12.70 -16.38
CA LYS A 35 -6.12 -14.14 -16.56
C LYS A 35 -6.82 -14.63 -17.84
N ALA A 36 -6.09 -15.38 -18.67
CA ALA A 36 -6.69 -16.08 -19.80
C ALA A 36 -7.55 -17.28 -19.33
N SER A 37 -8.47 -17.74 -20.17
CA SER A 37 -9.37 -18.85 -19.82
C SER A 37 -8.64 -20.17 -19.56
N ASP A 38 -7.55 -20.41 -20.27
CA ASP A 38 -6.66 -21.57 -20.19
C ASP A 38 -5.50 -21.40 -19.19
N CYS A 39 -5.50 -20.30 -18.43
CA CYS A 39 -4.43 -19.99 -17.50
C CYS A 39 -4.75 -20.51 -16.09
N ASP A 40 -4.04 -21.57 -15.67
CA ASP A 40 -4.29 -22.32 -14.43
C ASP A 40 -3.20 -22.13 -13.35
N ASN A 41 -2.13 -21.37 -13.62
CA ASN A 41 -1.08 -21.09 -12.64
C ASN A 41 -0.41 -19.74 -12.88
N ILE A 42 0.48 -19.29 -11.99
CA ILE A 42 1.08 -17.95 -12.08
C ILE A 42 1.89 -17.72 -13.37
N SER A 43 2.55 -18.75 -13.91
CA SER A 43 3.47 -18.61 -15.04
C SER A 43 2.80 -18.22 -16.36
N CYS A 44 1.47 -18.40 -16.47
CA CYS A 44 0.71 -17.98 -17.64
C CYS A 44 0.16 -16.55 -17.54
N ILE A 45 0.32 -15.86 -16.41
CA ILE A 45 -0.05 -14.46 -16.29
C ILE A 45 0.91 -13.61 -17.12
N LYS A 46 0.35 -12.87 -18.08
CA LYS A 46 1.11 -11.97 -18.95
C LYS A 46 1.29 -10.62 -18.28
N THR A 47 2.47 -10.04 -18.47
CA THR A 47 2.79 -8.67 -18.07
C THR A 47 3.31 -7.87 -19.27
N SER A 48 3.19 -6.56 -19.21
CA SER A 48 3.78 -5.64 -20.19
C SER A 48 4.33 -4.39 -19.51
N GLU A 49 5.46 -3.89 -20.00
CA GLU A 49 6.02 -2.62 -19.52
C GLU A 49 5.13 -1.44 -19.92
N ILE A 50 5.04 -0.45 -19.03
CA ILE A 50 4.32 0.80 -19.30
C ILE A 50 5.29 1.98 -19.14
N ASP A 51 5.26 2.86 -20.14
CA ASP A 51 5.85 4.19 -20.03
C ASP A 51 4.80 5.16 -19.51
N VAL A 52 4.85 5.44 -18.20
CA VAL A 52 3.93 6.36 -17.52
C VAL A 52 4.01 7.76 -18.13
N ASP A 53 5.16 8.14 -18.71
CA ASP A 53 5.33 9.46 -19.31
C ASP A 53 4.59 9.64 -20.62
N ARG A 54 4.24 8.55 -21.28
CA ARG A 54 3.45 8.54 -22.52
C ARG A 54 1.96 8.30 -22.28
N LEU A 55 1.54 8.04 -21.05
CA LEU A 55 0.12 7.92 -20.74
C LEU A 55 -0.60 9.25 -20.96
N SER A 56 -1.80 9.15 -21.53
CA SER A 56 -2.69 10.29 -21.74
C SER A 56 -3.99 10.07 -20.99
N VAL A 57 -4.83 11.10 -20.90
CA VAL A 57 -6.15 10.98 -20.27
C VAL A 57 -6.93 9.87 -20.99
N PRO A 58 -7.46 8.88 -20.27
CA PRO A 58 -8.29 7.83 -20.85
C PRO A 58 -9.41 8.38 -21.72
N LYS A 59 -9.68 7.74 -22.84
CA LYS A 59 -10.80 8.09 -23.74
C LYS A 59 -12.03 7.25 -23.44
N THR A 60 -11.84 6.05 -22.92
CA THR A 60 -12.94 5.13 -22.56
C THR A 60 -12.95 4.82 -21.06
N LYS A 61 -14.07 4.28 -20.59
CA LYS A 61 -14.20 3.85 -19.20
C LYS A 61 -13.24 2.70 -18.88
N GLU A 62 -13.08 1.78 -19.81
CA GLU A 62 -12.23 0.60 -19.67
C GLU A 62 -10.76 1.00 -19.49
N GLU A 63 -10.29 1.98 -20.27
CA GLU A 63 -8.95 2.57 -20.12
C GLU A 63 -8.79 3.26 -18.75
N ALA A 64 -9.82 3.97 -18.28
CA ALA A 64 -9.81 4.61 -16.97
C ALA A 64 -9.82 3.60 -15.82
N GLU A 65 -10.60 2.51 -15.93
CA GLU A 65 -10.63 1.41 -14.97
C GLU A 65 -9.30 0.67 -14.89
N GLN A 66 -8.60 0.51 -16.01
CA GLN A 66 -7.25 -0.05 -16.03
C GLN A 66 -6.28 0.84 -15.24
N LEU A 67 -6.32 2.16 -15.43
CA LEU A 67 -5.51 3.10 -14.66
C LEU A 67 -5.92 3.16 -13.18
N ALA A 68 -7.19 2.90 -12.86
CA ALA A 68 -7.73 3.02 -11.51
C ALA A 68 -7.43 1.82 -10.59
N ARG A 69 -7.00 0.68 -11.13
CA ARG A 69 -6.61 -0.52 -10.38
C ARG A 69 -5.09 -0.57 -10.21
N LEU A 70 -4.61 -0.15 -9.05
CA LEU A 70 -3.18 -0.17 -8.72
C LEU A 70 -2.89 -1.16 -7.59
N TYR A 71 -1.87 -1.98 -7.75
CA TYR A 71 -1.24 -2.70 -6.65
C TYR A 71 0.09 -2.05 -6.29
N VAL A 72 0.27 -1.70 -5.02
CA VAL A 72 1.51 -1.13 -4.48
C VAL A 72 2.09 -2.11 -3.47
N HIS A 73 3.22 -2.72 -3.84
CA HIS A 73 3.79 -3.83 -3.08
C HIS A 73 4.56 -3.38 -1.84
N GLY A 74 4.79 -4.35 -0.95
CA GLY A 74 5.56 -4.22 0.29
C GLY A 74 7.05 -4.46 0.11
N ILE A 75 7.75 -4.64 1.23
CA ILE A 75 9.17 -5.02 1.24
C ILE A 75 9.38 -6.45 0.75
N MET A 76 10.59 -6.74 0.27
CA MET A 76 11.07 -8.10 -0.06
C MET A 76 10.42 -8.77 -1.28
N ASN A 77 9.65 -8.05 -2.11
CA ASN A 77 9.27 -8.55 -3.43
C ASN A 77 10.47 -8.37 -4.37
N GLN A 78 11.21 -9.45 -4.63
CA GLN A 78 12.48 -9.38 -5.36
C GLN A 78 12.26 -9.31 -6.87
N SER A 79 11.28 -10.04 -7.38
CA SER A 79 10.96 -10.17 -8.81
C SER A 79 9.58 -9.61 -9.15
N ASP A 80 9.33 -9.39 -10.45
CA ASP A 80 7.99 -9.03 -10.91
C ASP A 80 7.00 -10.19 -10.79
N GLU A 81 7.49 -11.43 -10.77
CA GLU A 81 6.66 -12.58 -10.42
C GLU A 81 6.16 -12.45 -8.98
N ASP A 82 7.05 -12.13 -8.01
CA ASP A 82 6.64 -11.92 -6.61
C ASP A 82 5.62 -10.78 -6.48
N ARG A 83 5.82 -9.70 -7.21
CA ARG A 83 4.90 -8.54 -7.20
C ARG A 83 3.55 -8.90 -7.83
N THR A 84 3.56 -9.70 -8.89
CA THR A 84 2.35 -10.21 -9.56
C THR A 84 1.58 -11.19 -8.69
N ILE A 85 2.29 -12.09 -7.99
CA ILE A 85 1.71 -12.96 -6.96
C ILE A 85 1.08 -12.12 -5.86
N GLY A 86 1.79 -11.10 -5.36
CA GLY A 86 1.26 -10.18 -4.35
C GLY A 86 -0.02 -9.47 -4.80
N ALA A 87 -0.03 -8.94 -6.04
CA ALA A 87 -1.22 -8.27 -6.60
C ALA A 87 -2.45 -9.18 -6.58
N ILE A 88 -2.29 -10.45 -6.98
CA ILE A 88 -3.37 -11.44 -7.00
C ILE A 88 -3.73 -11.89 -5.57
N GLN A 89 -2.73 -12.13 -4.72
CA GLN A 89 -2.92 -12.55 -3.34
C GLN A 89 -3.76 -11.54 -2.57
N TYR A 90 -3.35 -10.27 -2.59
CA TYR A 90 -3.98 -9.22 -1.79
C TYR A 90 -5.18 -8.58 -2.50
N GLY A 91 -5.20 -8.53 -3.83
CA GLY A 91 -6.31 -7.99 -4.62
C GLY A 91 -7.42 -9.00 -4.93
N GLY A 92 -7.14 -10.29 -4.81
CA GLY A 92 -8.11 -11.36 -5.01
C GLY A 92 -8.49 -11.60 -6.47
N LYS A 93 -9.67 -12.19 -6.66
CA LYS A 93 -10.26 -12.45 -7.98
C LYS A 93 -10.38 -11.19 -8.83
N GLU A 94 -10.57 -10.02 -8.22
CA GLU A 94 -10.66 -8.75 -8.93
C GLU A 94 -9.35 -8.45 -9.66
N TYR A 95 -8.22 -8.66 -8.98
CA TYR A 95 -6.89 -8.42 -9.54
C TYR A 95 -6.40 -9.60 -10.39
N LEU A 96 -6.94 -10.80 -10.16
CA LEU A 96 -6.72 -11.97 -11.02
C LEU A 96 -7.40 -11.82 -12.39
N ASN A 97 -8.67 -11.39 -12.40
CA ASN A 97 -9.53 -11.43 -13.58
C ASN A 97 -9.59 -10.10 -14.35
N ASN A 98 -8.89 -9.07 -13.88
CA ASN A 98 -8.77 -7.79 -14.58
C ASN A 98 -7.32 -7.37 -14.81
N ASP A 99 -7.15 -6.42 -15.72
CA ASP A 99 -5.90 -5.69 -15.92
C ASP A 99 -5.64 -4.80 -14.71
N THR A 100 -4.39 -4.79 -14.25
CA THR A 100 -3.95 -4.10 -13.02
C THR A 100 -2.58 -3.49 -13.23
N LEU A 101 -2.41 -2.23 -12.83
CA LEU A 101 -1.11 -1.59 -12.75
C LEU A 101 -0.40 -2.02 -11.48
N ILE A 102 0.83 -2.50 -11.62
CA ILE A 102 1.67 -2.88 -10.48
C ILE A 102 2.78 -1.85 -10.35
N VAL A 103 2.79 -1.16 -9.20
CA VAL A 103 3.83 -0.20 -8.85
C VAL A 103 5.05 -0.96 -8.37
N ARG A 104 6.05 -1.04 -9.23
CA ARG A 104 7.37 -1.63 -9.01
C ARG A 104 8.26 -0.66 -8.24
N ARG A 105 8.85 -1.16 -7.16
CA ARG A 105 10.06 -0.62 -6.54
C ARG A 105 11.13 -1.69 -6.70
N ALA A 106 12.24 -1.34 -7.34
CA ALA A 106 13.28 -2.32 -7.60
C ALA A 106 13.88 -2.78 -6.28
N TYR A 107 13.96 -4.10 -6.11
CA TYR A 107 14.71 -4.68 -5.02
C TYR A 107 16.19 -4.56 -5.35
N SER A 108 17.00 -4.17 -4.36
CA SER A 108 18.46 -4.14 -4.54
C SER A 108 19.18 -5.02 -3.53
N SER A 109 18.97 -4.81 -2.23
CA SER A 109 19.53 -5.67 -1.19
C SER A 109 18.70 -5.60 0.10
N LEU A 110 18.81 -6.62 0.94
CA LEU A 110 18.12 -6.68 2.22
C LEU A 110 18.42 -5.46 3.12
N PRO A 111 19.68 -5.01 3.30
CA PRO A 111 19.96 -3.79 4.06
C PRO A 111 19.33 -2.53 3.43
N ALA A 112 19.36 -2.40 2.11
CA ALA A 112 18.75 -1.26 1.41
C ALA A 112 17.23 -1.23 1.58
N GLU A 113 16.55 -2.38 1.46
CA GLU A 113 15.09 -2.51 1.69
C GLU A 113 14.69 -2.10 3.12
N LEU A 114 15.41 -2.61 4.13
CA LEU A 114 15.12 -2.29 5.54
C LEU A 114 15.36 -0.80 5.84
N THR A 115 16.43 -0.23 5.29
CA THR A 115 16.78 1.19 5.46
C THR A 115 15.75 2.08 4.77
N PHE A 116 15.40 1.74 3.53
CA PHE A 116 14.39 2.46 2.76
C PHE A 116 13.02 2.41 3.42
N THR A 117 12.66 1.30 4.06
CA THR A 117 11.40 1.17 4.83
C THR A 117 11.30 2.22 5.93
N ILE A 118 12.36 2.37 6.71
CA ILE A 118 12.44 3.36 7.79
C ILE A 118 12.37 4.77 7.20
N PHE A 119 13.14 5.03 6.15
CA PHE A 119 13.16 6.33 5.46
C PHE A 119 11.80 6.71 4.87
N GLU A 120 11.15 5.81 4.14
CA GLU A 120 9.83 6.03 3.52
C GLU A 120 8.78 6.38 4.56
N ARG A 121 8.80 5.68 5.71
CA ARG A 121 7.88 5.96 6.80
C ARG A 121 8.13 7.34 7.40
N LEU A 122 9.39 7.69 7.69
CA LEU A 122 9.76 9.00 8.23
C LEU A 122 9.35 10.12 7.26
N ARG A 123 9.67 9.96 5.97
CA ARG A 123 9.27 10.87 4.89
C ARG A 123 7.74 11.02 4.82
N GLY A 124 7.04 9.90 4.98
CA GLY A 124 5.59 9.85 5.09
C GLY A 124 5.11 10.71 6.24
N GLY A 125 5.57 10.43 7.46
CA GLY A 125 5.12 11.10 8.68
C GLY A 125 5.36 12.61 8.68
N LEU A 126 6.55 13.05 8.28
CA LEU A 126 6.93 14.47 8.31
C LEU A 126 6.18 15.33 7.30
N ASP A 127 5.71 14.76 6.18
CA ASP A 127 4.99 15.50 5.13
C ASP A 127 5.78 16.74 4.65
N MET A 128 7.07 16.52 4.35
CA MET A 128 8.01 17.56 3.86
C MET A 128 8.61 17.19 2.49
N PRO A 129 7.77 17.05 1.44
CA PRO A 129 8.23 16.70 0.09
C PRO A 129 9.18 17.74 -0.53
N SER A 130 9.16 19.00 -0.10
CA SER A 130 10.13 20.02 -0.54
C SER A 130 11.57 19.75 -0.08
N ILE A 131 11.75 18.96 0.99
CA ILE A 131 13.06 18.60 1.52
C ILE A 131 13.46 17.20 1.05
N PHE A 132 12.56 16.23 1.22
CA PHE A 132 12.86 14.81 0.99
C PHE A 132 12.46 14.31 -0.40
N GLY A 133 11.81 15.15 -1.20
CA GLY A 133 11.29 14.77 -2.51
C GLY A 133 10.29 13.62 -2.45
N ALA A 134 10.18 12.91 -3.57
CA ALA A 134 9.43 11.67 -3.72
C ALA A 134 10.16 10.76 -4.70
N SER A 135 10.07 9.45 -4.51
CA SER A 135 10.60 8.47 -5.47
C SER A 135 9.84 8.55 -6.80
N ASN A 136 10.48 8.13 -7.89
CA ASN A 136 9.83 8.10 -9.20
C ASN A 136 8.54 7.25 -9.17
N ALA A 137 8.55 6.11 -8.46
CA ALA A 137 7.35 5.29 -8.24
C ALA A 137 6.19 6.05 -7.55
N SER A 138 6.48 6.96 -6.61
CA SER A 138 5.45 7.80 -5.97
C SER A 138 4.96 8.91 -6.91
N ARG A 139 5.84 9.45 -7.74
CA ARG A 139 5.49 10.45 -8.77
C ARG A 139 4.59 9.84 -9.85
N ASP A 140 4.94 8.64 -10.31
CA ASP A 140 4.19 7.90 -11.33
C ASP A 140 2.76 7.56 -10.84
N GLN A 141 2.62 7.16 -9.58
CA GLN A 141 1.31 7.00 -8.94
C GLN A 141 0.49 8.30 -8.96
N ALA A 142 1.08 9.41 -8.50
CA ALA A 142 0.39 10.70 -8.46
C ALA A 142 -0.06 11.16 -9.87
N LYS A 143 0.79 10.92 -10.88
CA LYS A 143 0.47 11.19 -12.28
C LYS A 143 -0.72 10.37 -12.77
N ILE A 144 -0.75 9.06 -12.50
CA ILE A 144 -1.90 8.20 -12.85
C ILE A 144 -3.19 8.69 -12.19
N TRP A 145 -3.14 9.09 -10.92
CA TRP A 145 -4.32 9.64 -10.23
C TRP A 145 -4.81 10.92 -10.89
N GLY A 146 -3.90 11.77 -11.36
CA GLY A 146 -4.24 12.96 -12.13
C GLY A 146 -4.95 12.62 -13.45
N LEU A 147 -4.52 11.57 -14.15
CA LEU A 147 -5.17 11.11 -15.38
C LEU A 147 -6.59 10.57 -15.12
N VAL A 148 -6.77 9.79 -14.05
CA VAL A 148 -8.09 9.28 -13.63
C VAL A 148 -9.01 10.43 -13.20
N ASP A 149 -8.50 11.41 -12.47
CA ASP A 149 -9.28 12.58 -12.06
C ASP A 149 -9.72 13.44 -13.24
N GLU A 150 -8.82 13.65 -14.19
CA GLU A 150 -9.12 14.39 -15.41
C GLU A 150 -10.16 13.65 -16.27
N TYR A 151 -10.07 12.31 -16.38
CA TYR A 151 -11.13 11.51 -16.99
C TYR A 151 -12.48 11.71 -16.28
N ASN A 152 -12.50 11.61 -14.95
CA ASN A 152 -13.71 11.77 -14.14
C ASN A 152 -14.32 13.18 -14.24
N ARG A 153 -13.48 14.19 -14.40
CA ARG A 153 -13.90 15.58 -14.64
C ARG A 153 -14.58 15.74 -15.99
N GLN A 154 -14.05 15.09 -17.02
CA GLN A 154 -14.61 15.09 -18.37
C GLN A 154 -15.86 14.21 -18.51
N ASN A 155 -16.06 13.25 -17.59
CA ASN A 155 -17.13 12.25 -17.63
C ASN A 155 -17.95 12.20 -16.33
N PRO A 156 -18.64 13.29 -15.93
CA PRO A 156 -19.28 13.40 -14.61
C PRO A 156 -20.40 12.38 -14.36
N THR A 157 -21.00 11.81 -15.40
CA THR A 157 -22.06 10.78 -15.30
C THR A 157 -21.54 9.35 -15.42
N ASN A 158 -20.25 9.16 -15.69
CA ASN A 158 -19.63 7.85 -15.90
C ASN A 158 -18.23 7.76 -15.26
N GLN A 159 -18.14 8.22 -14.02
CA GLN A 159 -16.89 8.26 -13.27
C GLN A 159 -16.40 6.86 -12.87
N VAL A 160 -15.09 6.75 -12.67
CA VAL A 160 -14.39 5.56 -12.21
C VAL A 160 -13.75 5.84 -10.85
N ASN A 161 -13.90 4.90 -9.93
CA ASN A 161 -13.30 5.00 -8.60
C ASN A 161 -11.86 4.48 -8.62
N LEU A 162 -10.94 5.23 -8.02
CA LEU A 162 -9.57 4.78 -7.79
C LEU A 162 -9.59 3.71 -6.70
N SER A 163 -9.10 2.50 -6.98
CA SER A 163 -9.24 1.36 -6.06
C SER A 163 -7.90 0.65 -5.79
N PRO A 164 -6.93 1.34 -5.15
CA PRO A 164 -5.60 0.80 -4.96
C PRO A 164 -5.55 -0.25 -3.85
N VAL A 165 -4.78 -1.32 -4.07
CA VAL A 165 -4.43 -2.32 -3.06
C VAL A 165 -3.00 -2.04 -2.60
N ASN A 166 -2.83 -1.75 -1.31
CA ASN A 166 -1.54 -1.43 -0.72
C ASN A 166 -1.18 -2.50 0.33
N HIS A 167 -0.03 -3.14 0.18
CA HIS A 167 0.47 -4.12 1.15
C HIS A 167 1.73 -3.60 1.84
N SER A 168 1.81 -3.74 3.16
CA SER A 168 3.03 -3.43 3.92
C SER A 168 3.61 -2.03 3.63
N LEU A 169 4.80 -1.92 3.05
CA LEU A 169 5.44 -0.65 2.66
C LEU A 169 4.71 0.08 1.52
N GLY A 170 3.84 -0.60 0.79
CA GLY A 170 2.96 -0.01 -0.20
C GLY A 170 2.16 1.16 0.39
N ALA A 171 1.61 0.99 1.59
CA ALA A 171 0.81 2.03 2.26
C ALA A 171 1.61 3.33 2.49
N SER A 172 2.85 3.21 2.99
CA SER A 172 3.71 4.38 3.21
C SER A 172 4.12 5.08 1.91
N GLY A 173 4.45 4.33 0.86
CA GLY A 173 4.86 4.95 -0.39
C GLY A 173 3.69 5.52 -1.21
N THR A 174 2.48 4.97 -1.06
CA THR A 174 1.25 5.60 -1.54
C THR A 174 0.93 6.86 -0.73
N LYS A 175 1.18 6.86 0.58
CA LYS A 175 1.12 8.09 1.40
C LYS A 175 2.13 9.13 0.92
N ASN A 176 3.36 8.73 0.58
CA ASN A 176 4.36 9.63 0.00
C ASN A 176 3.93 10.17 -1.37
N ALA A 177 3.29 9.36 -2.21
CA ALA A 177 2.68 9.82 -3.46
C ALA A 177 1.59 10.87 -3.22
N MET A 178 0.78 10.73 -2.16
CA MET A 178 -0.19 11.75 -1.76
C MET A 178 0.48 13.04 -1.29
N ASN A 179 1.50 12.97 -0.43
CA ASN A 179 2.27 14.14 0.00
C ASN A 179 2.86 14.89 -1.21
N TRP A 180 3.44 14.14 -2.14
CA TRP A 180 3.99 14.67 -3.38
C TRP A 180 2.92 15.35 -4.24
N ALA A 181 1.80 14.68 -4.48
CA ALA A 181 0.68 15.26 -5.22
C ALA A 181 0.21 16.59 -4.62
N LYS A 182 0.08 16.65 -3.29
CA LYS A 182 -0.29 17.87 -2.57
C LYS A 182 0.74 18.98 -2.76
N HIS A 183 2.04 18.65 -2.69
CA HIS A 183 3.13 19.60 -2.89
C HIS A 183 3.12 20.23 -4.28
N GLU A 184 2.86 19.42 -5.30
CA GLU A 184 2.73 19.84 -6.69
C GLU A 184 1.39 20.56 -6.97
N GLY A 185 0.59 20.85 -5.95
CA GLY A 185 -0.69 21.55 -6.08
C GLY A 185 -1.80 20.70 -6.72
N MET A 186 -1.62 19.38 -6.81
CA MET A 186 -2.63 18.47 -7.34
C MET A 186 -3.77 18.29 -6.34
N SER A 187 -4.99 18.10 -6.86
CA SER A 187 -6.17 17.73 -6.07
C SER A 187 -7.10 16.89 -6.92
N PHE A 188 -7.61 15.80 -6.37
CA PHE A 188 -8.40 14.79 -7.07
C PHE A 188 -9.88 14.92 -6.71
N LYS A 189 -10.44 16.11 -6.97
CA LYS A 189 -11.80 16.50 -6.51
C LYS A 189 -12.92 15.82 -7.29
N ASN A 190 -12.61 15.15 -8.39
CA ASN A 190 -13.57 14.44 -9.22
C ASN A 190 -13.53 12.93 -8.96
N THR A 191 -12.64 12.46 -8.08
CA THR A 191 -12.35 11.03 -7.89
C THR A 191 -12.67 10.57 -6.49
N THR A 192 -13.42 9.48 -6.41
CA THR A 192 -13.60 8.69 -5.19
C THR A 192 -12.45 7.70 -5.03
N LEU A 193 -11.83 7.65 -3.85
CA LEU A 193 -10.79 6.67 -3.51
C LEU A 193 -11.39 5.52 -2.68
N ASN A 194 -11.24 4.29 -3.14
CA ASN A 194 -11.56 3.07 -2.39
C ASN A 194 -10.29 2.25 -2.15
N ALA A 195 -9.47 2.71 -1.20
CA ALA A 195 -8.21 2.06 -0.89
C ALA A 195 -8.43 0.79 -0.06
N TYR A 196 -7.73 -0.28 -0.41
CA TYR A 196 -7.64 -1.49 0.40
C TYR A 196 -6.20 -1.68 0.89
N ILE A 197 -6.02 -1.79 2.21
CA ILE A 197 -4.70 -1.80 2.83
C ILE A 197 -4.53 -3.02 3.74
N VAL A 198 -3.50 -3.83 3.53
CA VAL A 198 -3.30 -5.05 4.31
C VAL A 198 -1.89 -5.15 4.87
N GLY A 199 -1.78 -5.55 6.13
CA GLY A 199 -0.50 -5.70 6.83
C GLY A 199 0.37 -4.44 6.74
N THR A 200 -0.26 -3.26 6.82
CA THR A 200 0.35 -1.95 6.52
C THR A 200 1.58 -1.66 7.37
N SER A 201 2.59 -0.98 6.83
CA SER A 201 3.71 -0.43 7.63
C SER A 201 3.49 1.00 8.12
N TYR A 202 2.33 1.58 7.83
CA TYR A 202 2.00 2.98 8.05
C TYR A 202 0.63 3.13 8.72
N PRO A 203 0.46 4.09 9.65
CA PRO A 203 -0.81 4.26 10.36
C PRO A 203 -1.97 4.65 9.45
N ILE A 204 -3.10 3.99 9.65
CA ILE A 204 -4.32 4.24 8.87
C ILE A 204 -4.94 5.60 9.21
N THR A 205 -4.89 6.01 10.48
CA THR A 205 -5.38 7.31 10.97
C THR A 205 -4.27 8.01 11.76
N ASN A 206 -4.47 9.30 12.05
CA ASN A 206 -3.56 10.06 12.91
C ASN A 206 -3.80 9.83 14.42
N ASP A 207 -4.60 8.84 14.82
CA ASP A 207 -4.94 8.61 16.24
C ASP A 207 -3.87 7.77 16.99
N THR A 208 -2.62 7.82 16.53
CA THR A 208 -1.51 7.08 17.14
C THR A 208 -0.96 7.78 18.38
N LEU A 209 -0.27 7.01 19.24
CA LEU A 209 0.51 7.56 20.34
C LEU A 209 1.55 8.59 19.86
N GLY A 210 2.23 8.31 18.75
CA GLY A 210 3.21 9.23 18.14
C GLY A 210 2.59 10.56 17.72
N SER A 211 1.43 10.52 17.07
CA SER A 211 0.68 11.72 16.69
C SER A 211 0.20 12.50 17.92
N LYS A 212 -0.39 11.83 18.91
CA LYS A 212 -0.85 12.46 20.16
C LYS A 212 0.27 13.17 20.91
N LEU A 213 1.41 12.50 21.10
CA LEU A 213 2.56 13.05 21.82
C LEU A 213 3.22 14.23 21.10
N THR A 214 3.13 14.27 19.77
CA THR A 214 3.73 15.32 18.94
C THR A 214 2.74 16.40 18.53
N GLY A 215 1.50 16.36 19.01
CA GLY A 215 0.45 17.31 18.59
C GLY A 215 0.13 17.25 17.10
N GLY A 216 0.26 16.07 16.48
CA GLY A 216 0.00 15.86 15.05
C GLY A 216 1.14 16.27 14.11
N LEU A 217 2.34 16.54 14.64
CA LEU A 217 3.54 16.82 13.83
C LEU A 217 4.13 15.55 13.18
N TYR A 218 3.90 14.38 13.80
CA TYR A 218 4.34 13.07 13.34
C TYR A 218 3.14 12.13 13.16
N ASP A 219 3.28 11.07 12.35
CA ASP A 219 2.20 10.11 12.04
C ASP A 219 0.91 10.75 11.47
N LYS A 220 1.03 11.64 10.47
CA LYS A 220 -0.15 12.02 9.68
C LYS A 220 -0.70 10.78 8.98
N GLY A 221 -1.87 10.32 9.41
CA GLY A 221 -2.47 9.06 8.95
C GLY A 221 -2.77 9.04 7.45
N TYR A 222 -2.85 7.83 6.91
CA TYR A 222 -3.20 7.59 5.51
C TYR A 222 -4.55 8.23 5.15
N THR A 223 -5.55 8.04 6.01
CA THR A 223 -6.94 8.46 5.76
C THR A 223 -7.08 9.97 5.73
N GLU A 224 -6.48 10.69 6.68
CA GLU A 224 -6.53 12.16 6.72
C GLU A 224 -5.79 12.78 5.53
N THR A 225 -4.69 12.16 5.11
CA THR A 225 -3.95 12.60 3.92
C THR A 225 -4.81 12.41 2.66
N ALA A 226 -5.48 11.26 2.52
CA ALA A 226 -6.40 11.00 1.43
C ALA A 226 -7.59 11.96 1.42
N ALA A 227 -8.19 12.23 2.60
CA ALA A 227 -9.32 13.14 2.75
C ALA A 227 -9.00 14.58 2.34
N GLY A 228 -7.75 15.02 2.47
CA GLY A 228 -7.32 16.33 1.98
C GLY A 228 -7.24 16.43 0.45
N LEU A 229 -7.07 15.31 -0.24
CA LEU A 229 -6.75 15.26 -1.68
C LEU A 229 -7.91 14.83 -2.57
N PHE A 230 -8.58 13.73 -2.21
CA PHE A 230 -9.65 13.10 -3.00
C PHE A 230 -11.01 13.65 -2.61
N ARG A 231 -12.01 13.61 -3.50
CA ARG A 231 -13.37 14.11 -3.24
C ARG A 231 -13.97 13.50 -1.97
N ASP A 232 -13.96 12.18 -1.95
CA ASP A 232 -14.51 11.31 -0.92
C ASP A 232 -13.88 9.93 -1.10
N GLY A 233 -14.22 9.01 -0.19
CA GLY A 233 -13.73 7.66 -0.31
C GLY A 233 -13.86 6.82 0.94
N SER A 234 -13.21 5.68 0.86
CA SER A 234 -13.04 4.76 1.96
C SER A 234 -11.63 4.18 1.98
N VAL A 235 -11.11 3.99 3.20
CA VAL A 235 -9.93 3.18 3.47
C VAL A 235 -10.40 1.93 4.19
N GLU A 236 -10.40 0.82 3.48
CA GLU A 236 -10.61 -0.50 4.05
C GLU A 236 -9.25 -1.08 4.44
N TYR A 237 -9.09 -1.55 5.67
CA TYR A 237 -7.82 -2.10 6.12
C TYR A 237 -7.96 -3.41 6.88
N ALA A 238 -6.91 -4.24 6.84
CA ALA A 238 -6.77 -5.41 7.71
C ALA A 238 -5.35 -5.51 8.30
N SER A 239 -5.30 -5.82 9.59
CA SER A 239 -4.07 -6.07 10.35
C SER A 239 -4.27 -7.36 11.15
N ALA A 240 -3.42 -8.34 10.89
CA ALA A 240 -3.45 -9.61 11.60
C ALA A 240 -2.95 -9.39 13.04
N PRO A 241 -3.51 -10.13 14.01
CA PRO A 241 -3.06 -10.05 15.39
C PRO A 241 -1.57 -10.38 15.48
N ARG A 242 -0.81 -9.49 16.16
CA ARG A 242 0.65 -9.58 16.35
C ARG A 242 1.50 -9.53 15.07
N ASP A 243 0.95 -9.07 13.96
CA ASP A 243 1.74 -8.62 12.81
C ASP A 243 2.49 -7.33 13.23
N ILE A 244 3.77 -7.41 13.55
CA ILE A 244 4.55 -6.27 14.05
C ILE A 244 4.71 -5.18 12.98
N VAL A 245 4.66 -5.53 11.69
CA VAL A 245 4.72 -4.53 10.62
C VAL A 245 3.47 -3.65 10.69
N ALA A 246 2.32 -4.22 11.00
CA ALA A 246 1.04 -3.52 11.09
C ALA A 246 0.71 -2.96 12.47
N THR A 247 0.95 -3.72 13.52
CA THR A 247 0.58 -3.37 14.89
C THR A 247 1.68 -2.67 15.65
N GLY A 248 2.92 -2.66 15.15
CA GLY A 248 4.09 -2.10 15.84
C GLY A 248 4.65 -2.99 16.94
N ILE A 249 5.66 -2.48 17.64
CA ILE A 249 6.30 -3.16 18.77
C ILE A 249 5.54 -2.79 20.04
N ASN A 250 4.91 -3.77 20.67
CA ASN A 250 4.15 -3.58 21.90
C ASN A 250 3.92 -4.89 22.68
N LEU A 251 3.37 -4.80 23.88
CA LEU A 251 2.92 -5.98 24.65
C LEU A 251 1.73 -6.67 23.95
N PRO A 252 1.55 -8.00 24.10
CA PRO A 252 0.61 -8.81 23.29
C PRO A 252 -0.88 -8.43 23.31
N PHE A 253 -1.29 -7.52 24.20
CA PHE A 253 -2.69 -7.11 24.41
C PHE A 253 -2.91 -5.61 24.24
N VAL A 254 -1.87 -4.86 23.87
CA VAL A 254 -1.98 -3.41 23.73
C VAL A 254 -2.43 -3.09 22.30
N PRO A 255 -3.42 -2.19 22.13
CA PRO A 255 -3.81 -1.66 20.82
C PRO A 255 -2.62 -1.18 19.98
N GLY A 256 -2.71 -1.40 18.68
CA GLY A 256 -1.65 -1.05 17.72
C GLY A 256 -1.43 0.46 17.60
N ASP A 257 -2.49 1.25 17.72
CA ASP A 257 -2.43 2.71 17.76
C ASP A 257 -1.60 3.24 18.94
N LEU A 258 -1.49 2.47 20.04
CA LEU A 258 -0.65 2.77 21.20
C LEU A 258 0.77 2.19 21.11
N SER A 259 1.09 1.46 20.05
CA SER A 259 2.41 0.86 19.85
C SER A 259 3.48 1.89 19.48
N ILE A 260 4.73 1.44 19.46
CA ILE A 260 5.87 2.21 18.97
C ILE A 260 6.46 1.48 17.76
N GLY A 261 7.00 2.22 16.79
CA GLY A 261 7.68 1.63 15.63
C GLY A 261 6.84 1.69 14.36
N ILE A 262 6.73 0.56 13.64
CA ILE A 262 6.15 0.49 12.28
C ILE A 262 4.63 0.12 12.36
N GLY A 263 3.82 0.51 11.38
CA GLY A 263 2.38 0.20 11.29
C GLY A 263 1.45 1.03 12.18
N ASN A 264 1.60 0.91 13.51
CA ASN A 264 0.73 1.52 14.53
C ASN A 264 -0.78 1.42 14.24
N THR A 265 -1.20 0.30 13.69
CA THR A 265 -2.56 0.05 13.24
C THR A 265 -3.19 -1.03 14.09
N ASN A 266 -4.40 -0.80 14.57
CA ASN A 266 -5.13 -1.79 15.37
C ASN A 266 -5.38 -3.07 14.57
N THR A 267 -5.28 -4.21 15.27
CA THR A 267 -5.60 -5.52 14.69
C THR A 267 -7.10 -5.63 14.43
N THR A 268 -7.45 -6.17 13.27
CA THR A 268 -8.85 -6.42 12.86
C THR A 268 -9.24 -7.89 13.03
N GLY A 269 -8.27 -8.76 13.35
CA GLY A 269 -8.43 -10.21 13.51
C GLY A 269 -8.64 -10.65 14.96
N ASN A 270 -8.52 -11.96 15.20
CA ASN A 270 -8.69 -12.55 16.53
C ASN A 270 -7.44 -12.41 17.42
N ASN A 271 -7.54 -11.59 18.47
CA ASN A 271 -6.42 -11.24 19.34
C ASN A 271 -5.90 -12.38 20.23
N SER A 272 -6.58 -13.53 20.30
CA SER A 272 -6.14 -14.68 21.10
C SER A 272 -5.03 -15.51 20.45
N VAL A 273 -4.68 -15.21 19.19
CA VAL A 273 -3.70 -15.96 18.40
C VAL A 273 -2.51 -15.05 18.04
N GLY A 274 -1.28 -15.49 18.31
CA GLY A 274 -0.10 -14.89 17.66
C GLY A 274 1.24 -15.40 18.19
N ILE A 275 2.30 -15.31 17.39
CA ILE A 275 3.65 -15.81 17.70
C ILE A 275 4.68 -14.70 17.42
N PRO A 276 5.73 -14.50 18.26
CA PRO A 276 6.60 -13.33 18.20
C PRO A 276 7.82 -13.51 17.25
N LEU A 277 8.16 -12.42 16.56
CA LEU A 277 9.41 -12.10 15.84
C LEU A 277 9.84 -12.97 14.64
N TRP A 278 9.84 -14.30 14.70
CA TRP A 278 10.35 -15.13 13.57
C TRP A 278 9.31 -15.34 12.45
N ASP A 279 8.02 -15.43 12.78
CA ASP A 279 6.93 -15.55 11.80
C ASP A 279 6.51 -14.22 11.14
N MET A 280 7.06 -13.11 11.63
CA MET A 280 6.83 -11.72 11.18
C MET A 280 7.21 -11.50 9.70
N ILE A 281 8.20 -12.23 9.20
CA ILE A 281 8.74 -12.03 7.84
C ILE A 281 8.20 -13.09 6.86
N MET A 282 7.89 -14.31 7.31
CA MET A 282 7.66 -15.46 6.42
C MET A 282 6.26 -16.08 6.49
N GLY A 283 5.54 -15.98 7.62
CA GLY A 283 4.33 -16.79 7.87
C GLY A 283 3.00 -16.03 7.80
N HIS A 284 2.86 -14.94 8.56
CA HIS A 284 1.61 -14.17 8.61
C HIS A 284 1.39 -13.32 7.35
N HIS A 285 2.44 -12.66 6.84
CA HIS A 285 2.31 -11.85 5.62
C HIS A 285 1.96 -12.65 4.37
N THR A 286 2.37 -13.92 4.31
CA THR A 286 2.09 -14.79 3.15
C THR A 286 0.79 -15.55 3.29
N LYS A 287 0.37 -15.98 4.49
CA LYS A 287 -0.85 -16.81 4.66
C LYS A 287 -2.08 -16.05 5.13
N ALA A 288 -1.92 -14.99 5.93
CA ALA A 288 -3.07 -14.31 6.52
C ALA A 288 -3.84 -13.50 5.49
N TYR A 289 -3.19 -12.90 4.48
CA TYR A 289 -3.79 -11.81 3.71
C TYR A 289 -4.30 -12.16 2.31
N TYR A 290 -4.50 -13.43 1.97
CA TYR A 290 -5.19 -13.80 0.72
C TYR A 290 -6.61 -13.24 0.70
N ARG A 291 -6.99 -12.44 -0.30
CA ARG A 291 -8.30 -11.75 -0.33
C ARG A 291 -9.48 -12.70 -0.42
N ASP A 292 -9.36 -13.77 -1.20
CA ASP A 292 -10.42 -14.74 -1.43
C ASP A 292 -9.89 -16.12 -1.83
N GLU A 293 -10.80 -17.09 -1.86
CA GLU A 293 -10.51 -18.50 -2.15
C GLU A 293 -10.01 -18.73 -3.57
N GLU A 294 -10.42 -17.92 -4.54
CA GLU A 294 -10.01 -18.04 -5.94
C GLU A 294 -8.52 -17.70 -6.08
N ALA A 295 -8.06 -16.60 -5.47
CA ALA A 295 -6.64 -16.26 -5.40
C ALA A 295 -5.82 -17.33 -4.67
N ILE A 296 -6.34 -17.91 -3.58
CA ILE A 296 -5.66 -19.00 -2.85
C ILE A 296 -5.47 -20.21 -3.76
N LYS A 297 -6.54 -20.66 -4.42
CA LYS A 297 -6.51 -21.84 -5.30
C LYS A 297 -5.62 -21.63 -6.52
N PHE A 298 -5.58 -20.42 -7.05
CA PHE A 298 -4.74 -20.09 -8.21
C PHE A 298 -3.25 -20.01 -7.86
N ILE A 299 -2.89 -19.33 -6.77
CA ILE A 299 -1.48 -19.12 -6.38
C ILE A 299 -0.90 -20.36 -5.68
N SER A 300 -1.71 -21.04 -4.87
CA SER A 300 -1.24 -22.10 -3.97
C SER A 300 -2.20 -23.28 -3.92
N PRO A 301 -2.49 -23.94 -5.06
CA PRO A 301 -3.48 -25.02 -5.14
C PRO A 301 -3.19 -26.14 -4.12
N GLN A 302 -1.91 -26.55 -4.00
CA GLN A 302 -1.48 -27.62 -3.11
C GLN A 302 -1.56 -27.27 -1.61
N LYS A 303 -1.59 -25.98 -1.25
CA LYS A 303 -1.66 -25.49 0.13
C LYS A 303 -2.98 -24.78 0.44
N SER A 304 -3.96 -24.89 -0.46
CA SER A 304 -5.19 -24.12 -0.39
C SER A 304 -5.97 -24.39 0.90
N GLU A 305 -6.12 -25.66 1.29
CA GLU A 305 -6.78 -26.05 2.54
C GLU A 305 -6.04 -25.53 3.78
N GLU A 306 -4.71 -25.59 3.78
CA GLU A 306 -3.87 -25.07 4.87
C GLU A 306 -4.10 -23.56 5.06
N ILE A 307 -4.06 -22.80 3.96
CA ILE A 307 -4.26 -21.34 3.97
C ILE A 307 -5.69 -21.00 4.38
N ILE A 308 -6.69 -21.70 3.86
CA ILE A 308 -8.12 -21.50 4.20
C ILE A 308 -8.35 -21.74 5.70
N ASN A 309 -7.82 -22.83 6.25
CA ASN A 309 -7.95 -23.15 7.66
C ASN A 309 -7.22 -22.12 8.53
N TYR A 310 -6.03 -21.70 8.12
CA TYR A 310 -5.28 -20.64 8.78
C TYR A 310 -6.08 -19.33 8.81
N GLN A 311 -6.66 -18.90 7.69
CA GLN A 311 -7.47 -17.68 7.63
C GLN A 311 -8.74 -17.78 8.47
N LYS A 312 -9.41 -18.94 8.51
CA LYS A 312 -10.56 -19.14 9.40
C LYS A 312 -10.17 -19.00 10.87
N ASN A 313 -8.99 -19.45 11.26
CA ASN A 313 -8.50 -19.30 12.64
C ASN A 313 -8.16 -17.84 12.99
N ILE A 314 -7.53 -17.10 12.08
CA ILE A 314 -7.10 -15.71 12.30
C ILE A 314 -8.27 -14.71 12.16
N TRP A 315 -9.12 -14.90 11.15
CA TRP A 315 -10.15 -13.95 10.73
C TRP A 315 -11.59 -14.39 11.03
N GLY A 316 -11.80 -15.67 11.35
CA GLY A 316 -13.14 -16.27 11.46
C GLY A 316 -13.80 -16.59 10.10
N LYS A 317 -13.13 -16.29 8.98
CA LYS A 317 -13.62 -16.50 7.61
C LYS A 317 -12.46 -16.68 6.63
N VAL A 318 -12.76 -17.06 5.40
CA VAL A 318 -11.80 -16.94 4.28
C VAL A 318 -11.72 -15.46 3.89
N GLY A 319 -10.50 -14.97 3.68
CA GLY A 319 -10.22 -13.57 3.45
C GLY A 319 -10.05 -12.75 4.74
N PRO A 320 -9.32 -11.61 4.69
CA PRO A 320 -9.10 -10.80 5.87
C PRO A 320 -10.40 -10.24 6.45
N LYS A 321 -10.47 -10.16 7.77
CA LYS A 321 -11.46 -9.33 8.44
C LYS A 321 -10.99 -7.88 8.36
N THR A 322 -11.85 -7.02 7.86
CA THR A 322 -11.49 -5.64 7.54
C THR A 322 -12.31 -4.66 8.37
N GLU A 323 -11.70 -3.50 8.61
CA GLU A 323 -12.39 -2.31 9.08
C GLU A 323 -12.40 -1.27 7.96
N ARG A 324 -13.40 -0.39 7.97
CA ARG A 324 -13.57 0.62 6.93
C ARG A 324 -13.76 1.99 7.56
N ILE A 325 -12.97 2.94 7.08
CA ILE A 325 -13.07 4.35 7.44
C ILE A 325 -13.49 5.12 6.20
N ASN A 326 -14.67 5.74 6.25
CA ASN A 326 -15.14 6.61 5.17
C ASN A 326 -14.69 8.04 5.42
N PHE A 327 -14.42 8.78 4.36
CA PHE A 327 -14.08 10.19 4.45
C PHE A 327 -14.77 11.00 3.35
N ASN A 328 -14.93 12.29 3.62
CA ASN A 328 -15.36 13.28 2.66
C ASN A 328 -14.50 14.54 2.84
N ARG A 329 -14.02 15.09 1.72
CA ARG A 329 -13.09 16.22 1.73
C ARG A 329 -13.67 17.50 2.30
N GLU A 330 -14.90 17.82 1.96
CA GLU A 330 -15.54 19.05 2.43
C GLU A 330 -15.71 19.03 3.94
N ILE A 331 -16.18 17.90 4.48
CA ILE A 331 -16.30 17.68 5.92
C ILE A 331 -14.92 17.79 6.60
N PHE A 332 -13.90 17.14 6.03
CA PHE A 332 -12.54 17.16 6.57
C PHE A 332 -11.97 18.59 6.62
N LEU A 333 -12.08 19.35 5.53
CA LEU A 333 -11.55 20.71 5.46
C LEU A 333 -12.27 21.67 6.41
N ASN A 334 -13.59 21.52 6.59
CA ASN A 334 -14.36 22.33 7.54
C ASN A 334 -13.90 22.07 8.99
N ASN A 335 -13.65 20.81 9.34
CA ASN A 335 -13.14 20.44 10.66
C ASN A 335 -11.72 20.96 10.92
N GLU A 336 -10.84 20.93 9.92
CA GLU A 336 -9.49 21.49 10.00
C GLU A 336 -9.49 23.01 10.17
N ALA A 337 -10.40 23.72 9.49
CA ALA A 337 -10.56 25.17 9.64
C ALA A 337 -11.04 25.56 11.04
N GLY A 338 -11.98 24.79 11.62
CA GLY A 338 -12.48 25.01 12.98
C GLY A 338 -11.46 24.77 14.10
N LYS A 339 -10.43 23.93 13.86
CA LYS A 339 -9.31 23.71 14.81
C LYS A 339 -8.26 24.83 14.80
N LYS A 340 -8.30 25.73 13.81
CA LYS A 340 -7.34 26.84 13.65
C LYS A 340 -7.87 28.19 14.14
N GLN A 341 -9.10 28.23 14.65
CA GLN A 341 -9.69 29.35 15.40
C GLN A 341 -9.53 29.07 16.90
#